data_AF-A0AAD8MPZ1-F1
#
_entry.id   AF-A0AAD8MPZ1-F1
#
_cell.length_a   1.000
_cell.length_b   1.000
_cell.length_c   1.000
_cell.angle_alpha   90.00
_cell.angle_beta   90.00
_cell.angle_gamma   90.00
#
_symmetry.space_group_name_H-M   'P 1'
#
loop_
_entity.id
_entity.type
_entity.pdbx_description
1 polymer ?
#
loop_
_entity_poly.entity_id
_entity_poly.type
_entity_poly.pdbx_seq_one_letter_code
_entity_poly.pdbx_strand_id
1 'polypeptide(L)'
;MALNSPLITKFDLSLFRIIPRTLVAPPLNLSYKISKPYKTATHFRQSIKAKAPSQEPIFRNLRNTAVVIVFAASMMVGKFQSLASRAENQPILTEEITSEDETKTLSSDAIETLTLLLDQKYEAGDYDECLRILKELISAQPERLTWKLLLAKVFKQMGETEKAFHVLDEVLSKNPIEPHALFENAVWMGFEGKEEEAIERLEKALKIAKERNNATEIRDVRLVIAQVKLVQKKPDEALKSFNELENEDPTDIRIVFFKGLLYYCTDRKAEATEQFDKYFELIPNAPPPGDDGYLTTFPKIRPPGI
;
A
#
# COMPACT_ATOMS: atom_id res chain seq x y z
N MET A 1 3.83 -18.50 12.20
CA MET A 1 3.46 -17.27 12.93
C MET A 1 3.18 -16.24 11.84
N ALA A 2 2.03 -15.56 11.86
CA ALA A 2 1.57 -14.77 10.72
C ALA A 2 2.54 -13.63 10.39
N LEU A 3 2.84 -13.45 9.10
CA LEU A 3 3.74 -12.45 8.52
C LEU A 3 3.15 -11.03 8.71
N ASN A 4 3.29 -10.47 9.91
CA ASN A 4 2.72 -9.18 10.27
C ASN A 4 3.65 -8.01 9.90
N SER A 5 3.75 -7.75 8.59
CA SER A 5 4.35 -6.54 8.03
C SER A 5 3.40 -5.35 8.14
N PRO A 6 3.71 -4.27 8.87
CA PRO A 6 2.93 -3.04 8.81
C PRO A 6 2.66 -2.50 7.39
N LEU A 7 3.50 -2.67 6.36
CA LEU A 7 3.14 -2.17 5.02
C LEU A 7 2.10 -3.04 4.31
N ILE A 8 2.26 -4.36 4.38
CA ILE A 8 1.30 -5.31 3.80
C ILE A 8 -0.06 -5.17 4.50
N THR A 9 -0.03 -4.82 5.78
CA THR A 9 -1.22 -4.68 6.63
C THR A 9 -1.74 -3.25 6.76
N LYS A 10 -1.05 -2.24 6.20
CA LYS A 10 -1.50 -0.85 6.28
C LYS A 10 -2.52 -0.57 5.18
N PHE A 11 -3.77 -0.58 5.57
CA PHE A 11 -4.82 0.10 4.84
C PHE A 11 -4.49 1.59 4.71
N ASP A 12 -4.43 2.11 3.48
CA ASP A 12 -4.05 3.50 3.22
C ASP A 12 -5.22 4.46 3.49
N LEU A 13 -5.31 4.90 4.75
CA LEU A 13 -6.27 5.89 5.21
C LEU A 13 -6.09 7.27 4.57
N SER A 14 -4.92 7.57 3.98
CA SER A 14 -4.65 8.86 3.36
C SER A 14 -5.52 9.11 2.13
N LEU A 15 -5.92 8.05 1.42
CA LEU A 15 -6.91 8.09 0.33
C LEU A 15 -8.23 8.73 0.77
N PHE A 16 -8.58 8.60 2.06
CA PHE A 16 -9.80 9.12 2.67
C PHE A 16 -9.55 10.42 3.44
N ARG A 17 -8.38 11.05 3.27
CA ARG A 17 -7.93 12.24 4.01
C ARG A 17 -7.89 12.05 5.53
N ILE A 18 -7.81 10.79 5.98
CA ILE A 18 -7.64 10.44 7.39
C ILE A 18 -6.15 10.38 7.65
N ILE A 19 -5.64 11.36 8.40
CA ILE A 19 -4.26 11.34 8.89
C ILE A 19 -4.27 10.64 10.24
N PRO A 20 -3.70 9.42 10.37
CA PRO A 20 -3.59 8.78 11.68
C PRO A 20 -2.72 9.65 12.57
N ARG A 21 -3.29 10.20 13.66
CA ARG A 21 -2.47 10.77 14.74
C ARG A 21 -1.72 9.61 15.39
N THR A 22 -0.41 9.77 15.54
CA THR A 22 0.47 8.76 16.16
C THR A 22 -0.16 8.15 17.41
N LEU A 23 -0.16 6.82 17.47
CA LEU A 23 -0.64 5.98 18.57
C LEU A 23 -0.30 6.57 19.94
N VAL A 24 -1.24 7.28 20.57
CA VAL A 24 -1.30 7.30 22.03
C VAL A 24 -2.19 6.13 22.38
N ALA A 25 -1.59 4.96 22.56
CA ALA A 25 -2.32 3.84 23.15
C ALA A 25 -2.92 4.34 24.48
N PRO A 26 -4.23 4.14 24.74
CA PRO A 26 -4.75 4.36 26.09
C PRO A 26 -3.91 3.51 27.05
N PRO A 27 -3.62 3.99 28.29
CA PRO A 27 -2.84 3.19 29.22
C PRO A 27 -3.51 1.84 29.38
N LEU A 28 -2.82 0.80 28.94
CA LEU A 28 -3.20 -0.58 29.14
C LEU A 28 -3.33 -0.78 30.65
N ASN A 29 -4.55 -0.77 31.17
CA ASN A 29 -4.86 -1.09 32.55
C ASN A 29 -4.79 -2.62 32.72
N LEU A 30 -3.63 -3.20 32.39
CA LEU A 30 -3.27 -4.56 32.74
C LEU A 30 -2.75 -4.50 34.18
N SER A 31 -3.66 -4.65 35.14
CA SER A 31 -3.30 -4.98 36.51
C SER A 31 -2.78 -6.41 36.58
N TYR A 32 -1.62 -6.67 35.97
CA TYR A 32 -0.83 -7.84 36.32
C TYR A 32 -0.20 -7.56 37.69
N LYS A 33 -0.57 -8.36 38.70
CA LYS A 33 0.15 -8.40 39.98
C LYS A 33 1.58 -8.87 39.70
N ILE A 34 2.47 -7.93 39.41
CA ILE A 34 3.90 -8.16 39.40
C ILE A 34 4.29 -8.41 40.87
N SER A 35 4.65 -9.67 41.18
CA SER A 35 5.28 -10.01 42.44
C SER A 35 6.53 -9.14 42.62
N LYS A 36 6.66 -8.56 43.81
CA LYS A 36 7.71 -7.57 44.13
C LYS A 36 9.11 -8.15 43.83
N PRO A 37 9.98 -7.44 43.09
CA PRO A 37 11.38 -7.82 43.02
C PRO A 37 12.06 -7.54 44.36
N TYR A 38 12.82 -8.53 44.82
CA TYR A 38 13.68 -8.49 45.99
C TYR A 38 14.79 -7.46 45.77
N LYS A 39 14.97 -6.53 46.71
CA LYS A 39 16.00 -5.49 46.66
C LYS A 39 17.38 -6.07 46.97
N THR A 40 18.35 -5.84 46.10
CA THR A 40 19.73 -5.60 46.52
C THR A 40 20.23 -4.33 45.83
N ALA A 41 20.51 -3.34 46.68
CA ALA A 41 21.06 -2.05 46.29
C ALA A 41 22.58 -2.15 46.26
N THR A 42 23.20 -1.67 45.18
CA THR A 42 24.55 -1.12 45.27
C THR A 42 24.66 0.08 44.35
N HIS A 43 24.95 1.22 44.98
CA HIS A 43 25.16 2.51 44.35
C HIS A 43 26.44 2.51 43.52
N PHE A 44 26.39 3.02 42.28
CA PHE A 44 27.51 3.79 41.75
C PHE A 44 27.00 4.94 40.90
N ARG A 45 27.31 6.15 41.35
CA ARG A 45 26.94 7.43 40.77
C ARG A 45 28.24 8.03 40.26
N GLN A 46 28.37 8.28 38.95
CA GLN A 46 29.34 9.25 38.46
C GLN A 46 28.67 10.17 37.46
N SER A 47 28.50 11.42 37.91
CA SER A 47 28.24 12.58 37.10
C SER A 47 29.51 13.00 36.39
N ILE A 48 29.45 13.28 35.09
CA ILE A 48 30.41 14.16 34.44
C ILE A 48 29.63 15.27 33.74
N LYS A 49 29.93 16.49 34.16
CA LYS A 49 29.47 17.76 33.61
C LYS A 49 30.39 18.19 32.45
N ALA A 50 29.74 18.76 31.43
CA ALA A 50 30.17 19.83 30.54
C ALA A 50 31.39 19.61 29.63
N LYS A 51 31.25 19.95 28.34
CA LYS A 51 31.58 21.29 27.80
C LYS A 51 31.42 21.30 26.27
N ALA A 52 30.65 22.25 25.76
CA ALA A 52 30.63 22.61 24.34
C ALA A 52 31.92 23.34 23.95
N PRO A 53 32.30 23.29 22.67
CA PRO A 53 32.53 24.56 22.00
C PRO A 53 31.88 24.64 20.60
N SER A 54 31.40 25.85 20.35
CA SER A 54 31.02 26.46 19.08
C SER A 54 32.12 26.38 18.00
N GLN A 55 31.75 26.16 16.75
CA GLN A 55 32.12 26.96 15.57
C GLN A 55 31.54 26.35 14.27
N GLU A 56 30.61 27.07 13.66
CA GLU A 56 30.26 27.06 12.23
C GLU A 56 30.73 28.43 11.66
N PRO A 57 30.81 28.71 10.34
CA PRO A 57 30.75 27.82 9.17
C PRO A 57 31.91 28.08 8.18
N ILE A 58 32.11 27.22 7.17
CA ILE A 58 32.83 27.61 5.94
C ILE A 58 32.01 27.17 4.72
N PHE A 59 31.29 28.14 4.15
CA PHE A 59 30.80 28.08 2.78
C PHE A 59 31.99 28.03 1.81
N ARG A 60 31.96 27.10 0.85
CA ARG A 60 32.81 27.19 -0.34
C ARG A 60 31.97 27.01 -1.61
N ASN A 61 31.93 28.10 -2.35
CA ASN A 61 31.37 28.25 -3.69
C ASN A 61 31.95 27.21 -4.66
N LEU A 62 31.09 26.61 -5.49
CA LEU A 62 31.47 26.24 -6.85
C LEU A 62 30.60 27.01 -7.83
N ARG A 63 31.24 27.97 -8.51
CA ARG A 63 30.75 28.69 -9.67
C ARG A 63 30.90 27.81 -10.91
N ASN A 64 29.87 27.86 -11.75
CA ASN A 64 29.90 27.87 -13.22
C ASN A 64 30.45 26.65 -13.96
N THR A 65 29.61 26.02 -14.78
CA THR A 65 29.70 26.11 -16.25
C THR A 65 28.39 25.65 -16.89
N ALA A 66 27.65 26.63 -17.43
CA ALA A 66 26.63 26.41 -18.45
C ALA A 66 27.34 26.22 -19.80
N VAL A 67 26.98 25.17 -20.54
CA VAL A 67 27.32 25.04 -21.95
C VAL A 67 26.02 25.24 -22.73
N VAL A 68 25.92 26.43 -23.31
CA VAL A 68 24.92 26.81 -24.31
C VAL A 68 25.45 26.35 -25.66
N ILE A 69 24.72 25.46 -26.35
CA ILE A 69 24.91 25.25 -27.78
C ILE A 69 23.63 25.72 -28.47
N VAL A 70 23.69 26.95 -28.96
CA VAL A 70 22.80 27.49 -29.99
C VAL A 70 23.50 27.22 -31.32
N PHE A 71 22.90 26.42 -32.20
CA PHE A 71 23.28 26.44 -33.62
C PHE A 71 22.04 26.35 -34.52
N ALA A 72 21.76 27.52 -35.10
CA ALA A 72 21.11 27.85 -36.36
C ALA A 72 20.15 26.84 -37.03
N ALA A 73 18.90 27.29 -37.17
CA ALA A 73 18.00 26.84 -38.21
C ALA A 73 18.52 27.23 -39.61
N SER A 74 18.60 26.25 -40.51
CA SER A 74 18.67 26.48 -41.95
C SER A 74 17.85 25.42 -42.67
N MET A 75 16.94 25.91 -43.50
CA MET A 75 15.93 25.21 -44.28
C MET A 75 16.51 24.10 -45.17
N MET A 76 15.89 22.91 -45.16
CA MET A 76 15.67 22.09 -46.37
C MET A 76 14.43 21.21 -46.17
N VAL A 77 13.45 21.41 -47.05
CA VAL A 77 12.31 20.51 -47.28
C VAL A 77 12.82 19.32 -48.09
N GLY A 78 12.72 18.12 -47.55
CA GLY A 78 13.04 16.89 -48.26
C GLY A 78 12.48 15.68 -47.52
N LYS A 79 11.51 15.01 -48.13
CA LYS A 79 10.93 13.74 -47.67
C LYS A 79 12.03 12.73 -47.38
N PHE A 80 12.17 12.30 -46.12
CA PHE A 80 12.90 11.09 -45.76
C PHE A 80 12.06 10.26 -44.79
N GLN A 81 11.96 8.97 -45.12
CA GLN A 81 11.20 7.95 -44.44
C GLN A 81 11.57 7.82 -42.95
N SER A 82 10.57 7.35 -42.20
CA SER A 82 10.63 6.92 -40.80
C SER A 82 11.96 6.30 -40.42
N LEU A 83 12.80 7.08 -39.75
CA LEU A 83 13.84 6.53 -38.90
C LEU A 83 13.14 6.16 -37.60
N ALA A 84 12.87 4.86 -37.46
CA ALA A 84 12.68 4.24 -36.17
C ALA A 84 13.89 4.63 -35.31
N SER A 85 13.69 5.57 -34.39
CA SER A 85 14.57 5.77 -33.26
C SER A 85 14.55 4.46 -32.49
N ARG A 86 15.56 3.63 -32.74
CA ARG A 86 15.96 2.51 -31.92
C ARG A 86 16.28 3.07 -30.54
N ALA A 87 15.26 3.19 -29.70
CA ALA A 87 15.45 3.18 -28.27
C ALA A 87 16.19 1.88 -27.98
N GLU A 88 17.42 1.99 -27.51
CA GLU A 88 18.05 0.90 -26.81
C GLU A 88 17.09 0.50 -25.69
N ASN A 89 16.46 -0.66 -25.82
CA ASN A 89 15.85 -1.36 -24.70
C ASN A 89 16.99 -1.62 -23.71
N GLN A 90 17.21 -0.69 -22.78
CA GLN A 90 17.76 -1.10 -21.51
C GLN A 90 16.76 -2.10 -20.91
N PRO A 91 17.23 -3.25 -20.40
CA PRO A 91 16.34 -4.19 -19.73
C PRO A 91 15.60 -3.40 -18.65
N ILE A 92 14.27 -3.43 -18.74
CA ILE A 92 13.41 -2.70 -17.82
C ILE A 92 13.73 -3.25 -16.43
N LEU A 93 13.89 -2.42 -15.40
CA LEU A 93 14.17 -2.89 -14.04
C LEU A 93 13.14 -3.94 -13.56
N THR A 94 11.94 -3.97 -14.16
CA THR A 94 10.96 -5.05 -13.99
C THR A 94 11.51 -6.37 -14.50
N GLU A 95 12.07 -6.46 -15.71
CA GLU A 95 12.73 -7.66 -16.25
C GLU A 95 13.91 -8.09 -15.38
N GLU A 96 14.72 -7.19 -14.80
CA GLU A 96 15.82 -7.59 -13.89
C GLU A 96 15.33 -8.10 -12.51
N ILE A 97 14.12 -7.71 -12.10
CA ILE A 97 13.49 -8.18 -10.86
C ILE A 97 12.64 -9.44 -11.12
N THR A 98 12.16 -9.64 -12.35
CA THR A 98 11.28 -10.75 -12.76
C THR A 98 11.99 -11.84 -13.58
N SER A 99 13.21 -11.63 -14.06
CA SER A 99 13.98 -12.65 -14.77
C SER A 99 14.36 -13.76 -13.80
N GLU A 100 13.64 -14.87 -13.93
CA GLU A 100 13.87 -16.15 -13.29
C GLU A 100 15.28 -16.68 -13.64
N ASP A 101 16.02 -17.17 -12.62
CA ASP A 101 16.76 -18.44 -12.79
C ASP A 101 17.31 -19.05 -11.48
N GLU A 102 17.18 -18.42 -10.32
CA GLU A 102 17.53 -19.08 -9.05
C GLU A 102 16.49 -18.81 -7.95
N THR A 103 15.63 -19.81 -7.69
CA THR A 103 14.79 -19.80 -6.48
C THR A 103 15.67 -19.90 -5.25
N LYS A 104 15.94 -18.76 -4.62
CA LYS A 104 16.75 -18.68 -3.40
C LYS A 104 15.91 -19.18 -2.22
N THR A 105 16.28 -20.30 -1.62
CA THR A 105 15.61 -20.80 -0.41
C THR A 105 15.96 -19.90 0.79
N LEU A 106 15.04 -19.03 1.19
CA LEU A 106 15.13 -18.25 2.43
C LEU A 106 14.40 -18.98 3.57
N SER A 107 14.94 -18.92 4.79
CA SER A 107 14.21 -19.39 5.97
C SER A 107 13.02 -18.48 6.28
N SER A 108 12.01 -19.00 6.98
CA SER A 108 10.87 -18.20 7.44
C SER A 108 11.31 -16.96 8.21
N ASP A 109 12.26 -17.12 9.15
CA ASP A 109 12.82 -16.03 9.95
C ASP A 109 13.51 -14.96 9.08
N ALA A 110 14.18 -15.38 8.00
CA ALA A 110 14.82 -14.45 7.07
C ALA A 110 13.77 -13.66 6.27
N ILE A 111 12.69 -14.31 5.83
CA ILE A 111 11.58 -13.65 5.16
C ILE A 111 10.92 -12.64 6.10
N GLU A 112 10.66 -13.00 7.35
CA GLU A 112 10.11 -12.10 8.36
C GLU A 112 11.02 -10.88 8.62
N THR A 113 12.33 -11.12 8.75
CA THR A 113 13.32 -10.05 8.97
C THR A 113 13.39 -9.10 7.77
N LEU A 114 13.44 -9.63 6.54
CA LEU A 114 13.44 -8.84 5.31
C LEU A 114 12.14 -8.05 5.17
N THR A 115 11.02 -8.65 5.54
CA THR A 115 9.72 -7.99 5.51
C THR A 115 9.67 -6.79 6.47
N LEU A 116 10.15 -6.95 7.71
CA LEU A 116 10.24 -5.85 8.66
C LEU A 116 11.20 -4.74 8.20
N LEU A 117 12.32 -5.13 7.58
CA LEU A 117 13.28 -4.17 7.03
C LEU A 117 12.68 -3.40 5.85
N LEU A 118 11.94 -4.08 4.96
CA LEU A 118 11.22 -3.45 3.86
C LEU A 118 10.29 -2.34 4.38
N ASP A 119 9.57 -2.63 5.47
CA ASP A 119 8.68 -1.67 6.11
C ASP A 119 9.43 -0.43 6.60
N GLN A 120 10.52 -0.63 7.33
CA GLN A 120 11.34 0.46 7.83
C GLN A 120 11.91 1.33 6.70
N LYS A 121 12.33 0.69 5.61
CA LYS A 121 12.95 1.37 4.46
C LYS A 121 11.95 2.16 3.64
N TYR A 122 10.76 1.62 3.45
CA TYR A 122 9.68 2.32 2.76
C TYR A 122 9.24 3.58 3.53
N GLU A 123 9.09 3.48 4.85
CA GLU A 123 8.75 4.63 5.71
C GLU A 123 9.87 5.67 5.75
N ALA A 124 11.12 5.23 5.60
CA ALA A 124 12.28 6.11 5.47
C ALA A 124 12.39 6.76 4.07
N GLY A 125 11.58 6.33 3.08
CA GLY A 125 11.67 6.77 1.69
C GLY A 125 12.88 6.21 0.93
N ASP A 126 13.55 5.20 1.49
CA ASP A 126 14.72 4.53 0.89
C ASP A 126 14.25 3.45 -0.09
N TYR A 127 13.69 3.91 -1.22
CA TYR A 127 13.03 3.03 -2.19
C TYR A 127 14.01 2.12 -2.94
N ASP A 128 15.27 2.52 -3.12
CA ASP A 128 16.30 1.69 -3.73
C ASP A 128 16.54 0.42 -2.91
N GLU A 129 16.62 0.56 -1.59
CA GLU A 129 16.74 -0.58 -0.69
C GLU A 129 15.45 -1.41 -0.63
N CYS A 130 14.27 -0.77 -0.74
CA CYS A 130 13.00 -1.50 -0.91
C CYS A 130 13.02 -2.40 -2.15
N LEU A 131 13.49 -1.90 -3.29
CA LEU A 131 13.60 -2.68 -4.53
C LEU A 131 14.56 -3.85 -4.37
N ARG A 132 15.71 -3.64 -3.71
CA ARG A 132 16.68 -4.69 -3.42
C ARG A 132 16.07 -5.81 -2.57
N ILE A 133 15.36 -5.44 -1.50
CA ILE A 133 14.70 -6.41 -0.59
C ILE A 133 13.56 -7.14 -1.32
N LEU A 134 12.75 -6.42 -2.09
CA LEU A 134 11.65 -7.02 -2.85
C LEU A 134 12.15 -8.00 -3.90
N LYS A 135 13.29 -7.73 -4.55
CA LYS A 135 13.92 -8.69 -5.46
C LYS A 135 14.28 -10.00 -4.74
N GLU A 136 14.82 -9.93 -3.53
CA GLU A 136 15.10 -11.13 -2.73
C GLU A 136 13.83 -11.88 -2.33
N LEU A 137 12.78 -11.16 -1.88
CA LEU A 137 11.51 -11.75 -1.47
C LEU A 137 10.76 -12.42 -2.64
N ILE A 138 10.74 -11.76 -3.81
CA ILE A 138 10.14 -12.30 -5.04
C ILE A 138 10.91 -13.53 -5.51
N SER A 139 12.24 -13.51 -5.48
CA SER A 139 13.06 -14.67 -5.86
C SER A 139 12.85 -15.87 -4.93
N ALA A 140 12.59 -15.62 -3.64
CA ALA A 140 12.35 -16.68 -2.66
C ALA A 140 10.91 -17.20 -2.66
N GLN A 141 9.93 -16.36 -3.00
CA GLN A 141 8.50 -16.69 -3.02
C GLN A 141 7.83 -16.13 -4.30
N PRO A 142 8.15 -16.67 -5.49
CA PRO A 142 7.68 -16.10 -6.76
C PRO A 142 6.16 -16.19 -6.96
N GLU A 143 5.52 -17.16 -6.32
CA GLU A 143 4.07 -17.35 -6.33
C GLU A 143 3.32 -16.38 -5.40
N ARG A 144 4.03 -15.70 -4.49
CA ARG A 144 3.40 -14.78 -3.55
C ARG A 144 3.20 -13.40 -4.20
N LEU A 145 2.01 -13.19 -4.74
CA LEU A 145 1.62 -11.95 -5.43
C LEU A 145 1.76 -10.69 -4.56
N THR A 146 1.68 -10.81 -3.23
CA THR A 146 1.88 -9.71 -2.27
C THR A 146 3.20 -8.96 -2.52
N TRP A 147 4.27 -9.65 -2.89
CA TRP A 147 5.56 -9.02 -3.16
C TRP A 147 5.55 -8.18 -4.43
N LYS A 148 4.85 -8.64 -5.47
CA LYS A 148 4.65 -7.86 -6.70
C LYS A 148 3.75 -6.65 -6.46
N LEU A 149 2.71 -6.78 -5.63
CA LEU A 149 1.85 -5.66 -5.24
C LEU A 149 2.65 -4.56 -4.51
N LEU A 150 3.52 -4.95 -3.57
CA LEU A 150 4.41 -4.01 -2.90
C LEU A 150 5.43 -3.39 -3.86
N LEU A 151 5.94 -4.15 -4.83
CA LEU A 151 6.80 -3.62 -5.90
C LEU A 151 6.11 -2.55 -6.73
N ALA A 152 4.87 -2.78 -7.16
CA ALA A 152 4.07 -1.78 -7.86
C ALA A 152 3.91 -0.51 -7.01
N LYS A 153 3.63 -0.67 -5.71
CA LYS A 153 3.51 0.46 -4.78
C LYS A 153 4.81 1.24 -4.61
N VAL A 154 5.96 0.57 -4.53
CA VAL A 154 7.28 1.23 -4.47
C VAL A 154 7.54 2.01 -5.76
N PHE A 155 7.33 1.41 -6.94
CA PHE A 155 7.46 2.15 -8.20
C PHE A 155 6.53 3.36 -8.27
N LYS A 156 5.31 3.23 -7.76
CA LYS A 156 4.38 4.36 -7.71
C LYS A 156 4.90 5.51 -6.83
N GLN A 157 5.50 5.21 -5.67
CA GLN A 157 6.11 6.23 -4.81
C GLN A 157 7.35 6.88 -5.41
N MET A 158 8.12 6.13 -6.21
CA MET A 158 9.26 6.66 -6.96
C MET A 158 8.85 7.55 -8.15
N GLY A 159 7.55 7.63 -8.46
CA GLY A 159 7.03 8.35 -9.64
C GLY A 159 7.10 7.53 -10.95
N GLU A 160 7.63 6.32 -10.90
CA GLU A 160 7.76 5.37 -12.00
C GLU A 160 6.40 4.70 -12.32
N THR A 161 5.44 5.53 -12.71
CA THR A 161 4.02 5.14 -12.80
C THR A 161 3.77 4.08 -13.88
N GLU A 162 4.48 4.13 -15.01
CA GLU A 162 4.37 3.12 -16.06
C GLU A 162 4.82 1.73 -15.57
N LYS A 163 5.95 1.66 -14.85
CA LYS A 163 6.43 0.41 -14.23
C LYS A 163 5.45 -0.12 -13.19
N ALA A 164 4.87 0.77 -12.39
CA ALA A 164 3.87 0.39 -11.39
C ALA A 164 2.65 -0.27 -12.04
N PHE A 165 2.11 0.31 -13.13
CA PHE A 165 1.00 -0.28 -13.88
C PHE A 165 1.39 -1.61 -14.54
N HIS A 166 2.59 -1.71 -15.13
CA HIS A 166 3.06 -2.97 -15.71
C HIS A 166 3.07 -4.11 -14.68
N VAL A 167 3.56 -3.85 -13.46
CA VAL A 167 3.58 -4.85 -12.39
C VAL A 167 2.16 -5.23 -11.95
N LEU A 168 1.22 -4.28 -11.88
CA LEU A 168 -0.19 -4.59 -11.60
C LEU A 168 -0.82 -5.42 -12.71
N ASP A 169 -0.54 -5.10 -13.97
CA ASP A 169 -1.05 -5.86 -15.12
C ASP A 169 -0.47 -7.29 -15.13
N GLU A 170 0.80 -7.50 -14.73
CA GLU A 170 1.35 -8.84 -14.50
C GLU A 170 0.59 -9.60 -13.40
N VAL A 171 0.31 -8.95 -12.27
CA VAL A 171 -0.44 -9.59 -11.16
C VAL A 171 -1.84 -9.99 -11.63
N LEU A 172 -2.54 -9.09 -12.32
CA LEU A 172 -3.87 -9.33 -12.87
C LEU A 172 -3.90 -10.34 -14.02
N SER A 173 -2.79 -10.52 -14.74
CA SER A 173 -2.66 -11.58 -15.74
C SER A 173 -2.63 -12.97 -15.11
N LYS A 174 -2.00 -13.10 -13.93
CA LYS A 174 -1.95 -14.35 -13.16
C LYS A 174 -3.23 -14.59 -12.35
N ASN A 175 -3.70 -13.55 -11.65
CA ASN A 175 -4.95 -13.57 -10.90
C ASN A 175 -5.84 -12.38 -11.32
N PRO A 176 -6.75 -12.58 -12.29
CA PRO A 176 -7.63 -11.51 -12.78
C PRO A 176 -8.57 -10.91 -11.73
N ILE A 177 -8.73 -11.58 -10.58
CA ILE A 177 -9.65 -11.18 -9.50
C ILE A 177 -8.87 -10.99 -8.21
N GLU A 178 -7.61 -10.55 -8.31
CA GLU A 178 -6.82 -10.14 -7.15
C GLU A 178 -7.34 -8.79 -6.62
N PRO A 179 -8.02 -8.73 -5.46
CA PRO A 179 -8.75 -7.53 -5.03
C PRO A 179 -7.84 -6.32 -4.81
N HIS A 180 -6.63 -6.53 -4.28
CA HIS A 180 -5.66 -5.46 -4.06
C HIS A 180 -5.19 -4.85 -5.37
N ALA A 181 -4.83 -5.69 -6.34
CA ALA A 181 -4.40 -5.23 -7.66
C ALA A 181 -5.50 -4.44 -8.36
N LEU A 182 -6.75 -4.94 -8.32
CA LEU A 182 -7.91 -4.27 -8.91
C LEU A 182 -8.17 -2.89 -8.27
N PHE A 183 -8.11 -2.82 -6.94
CA PHE A 183 -8.32 -1.56 -6.23
C PHE A 183 -7.24 -0.52 -6.54
N GLU A 184 -5.96 -0.88 -6.40
CA GLU A 184 -4.85 0.05 -6.65
C GLU A 184 -4.85 0.49 -8.12
N ASN A 185 -5.07 -0.43 -9.05
CA ASN A 185 -5.17 -0.11 -10.48
C ASN A 185 -6.26 0.94 -10.73
N ALA A 186 -7.47 0.70 -10.20
CA ALA A 186 -8.60 1.58 -10.41
C ALA A 186 -8.45 2.94 -9.71
N VAL A 187 -7.93 2.97 -8.48
CA VAL A 187 -7.68 4.22 -7.75
C VAL A 187 -6.61 5.05 -8.43
N TRP A 188 -5.50 4.44 -8.86
CA TRP A 188 -4.44 5.16 -9.55
C TRP A 188 -4.89 5.70 -10.90
N MET A 189 -5.66 4.92 -11.67
CA MET A 189 -6.30 5.40 -12.90
C MET A 189 -7.25 6.57 -12.65
N GLY A 190 -8.02 6.53 -11.55
CA GLY A 190 -8.85 7.66 -11.12
C GLY A 190 -8.05 8.93 -10.87
N PHE A 191 -6.89 8.83 -10.22
CA PHE A 191 -5.99 9.98 -10.02
C PHE A 191 -5.36 10.51 -11.32
N GLU A 192 -5.26 9.67 -12.35
CA GLU A 192 -4.84 10.08 -13.70
C GLU A 192 -5.99 10.63 -14.56
N GLY A 193 -7.22 10.71 -14.03
CA GLY A 193 -8.39 11.16 -14.76
C GLY A 193 -8.98 10.11 -15.72
N LYS A 194 -8.58 8.84 -15.59
CA LYS A 194 -9.08 7.70 -16.38
C LYS A 194 -10.14 6.91 -15.62
N GLU A 195 -11.09 7.62 -15.02
CA GLU A 195 -12.10 7.03 -14.14
C GLU A 195 -13.03 6.06 -14.88
N GLU A 196 -13.46 6.40 -16.09
CA GLU A 196 -14.31 5.54 -16.91
C GLU A 196 -13.60 4.23 -17.30
N GLU A 197 -12.32 4.31 -17.69
CA GLU A 197 -11.50 3.14 -18.02
C GLU A 197 -11.29 2.24 -16.80
N ALA A 198 -11.12 2.82 -15.61
CA ALA A 198 -10.99 2.09 -14.36
C ALA A 198 -12.27 1.27 -14.06
N ILE A 199 -13.44 1.88 -14.23
CA ILE A 199 -14.72 1.19 -14.05
C ILE A 199 -14.89 0.08 -15.10
N GLU A 200 -14.54 0.32 -16.36
CA GLU A 200 -14.61 -0.72 -17.41
C GLU A 200 -13.73 -1.93 -17.07
N ARG A 201 -12.51 -1.71 -16.54
CA ARG A 201 -11.63 -2.80 -16.08
C ARG A 201 -12.26 -3.60 -14.93
N LEU A 202 -12.86 -2.93 -13.95
CA LEU A 202 -13.54 -3.61 -12.83
C LEU A 202 -14.79 -4.38 -13.28
N GLU A 203 -15.54 -3.85 -14.24
CA GLU A 203 -16.68 -4.55 -14.84
C GLU A 203 -16.26 -5.81 -15.61
N LYS A 204 -15.12 -5.76 -16.31
CA LYS A 204 -14.51 -6.95 -16.93
C LYS A 204 -14.12 -7.99 -15.88
N ALA A 205 -13.48 -7.59 -14.78
CA ALA A 205 -13.15 -8.51 -13.68
C ALA A 205 -14.42 -9.16 -13.09
N LEU A 206 -15.49 -8.37 -12.90
CA LEU A 206 -16.78 -8.86 -12.41
C LEU A 206 -17.42 -9.86 -13.39
N LYS A 207 -17.30 -9.60 -14.69
CA LYS A 207 -17.79 -10.52 -15.73
C LYS A 207 -17.03 -11.85 -15.67
N ILE A 208 -15.70 -11.82 -15.55
CA ILE A 208 -14.88 -13.03 -15.41
C ILE A 208 -15.30 -13.83 -14.17
N ALA A 209 -15.50 -13.16 -13.02
CA ALA A 209 -15.94 -13.79 -11.78
C ALA A 209 -17.31 -14.49 -11.94
N LYS A 210 -18.25 -13.83 -12.64
CA LYS A 210 -19.57 -14.40 -12.97
C LYS A 210 -19.47 -15.60 -13.89
N GLU A 211 -18.64 -15.53 -14.93
CA GLU A 211 -18.41 -16.65 -15.86
C GLU A 211 -17.81 -17.86 -15.15
N ARG A 212 -16.94 -17.63 -14.16
CA ARG A 212 -16.39 -18.67 -13.28
C ARG A 212 -17.39 -19.21 -12.25
N ASN A 213 -18.56 -18.60 -12.11
CA ASN A 213 -19.57 -18.91 -11.09
C ASN A 213 -19.00 -18.92 -9.66
N ASN A 214 -18.00 -18.07 -9.38
CA ASN A 214 -17.36 -17.99 -8.08
C ASN A 214 -17.99 -16.85 -7.27
N ALA A 215 -18.89 -17.21 -6.34
CA ALA A 215 -19.62 -16.24 -5.52
C ALA A 215 -18.70 -15.33 -4.68
N THR A 216 -17.59 -15.87 -4.18
CA THR A 216 -16.60 -15.11 -3.40
C THR A 216 -15.92 -14.06 -4.27
N GLU A 217 -15.41 -14.45 -5.44
CA GLU A 217 -14.81 -13.52 -6.41
C GLU A 217 -15.79 -12.42 -6.85
N ILE A 218 -17.05 -12.79 -7.14
CA ILE A 218 -18.10 -11.82 -7.51
C ILE A 218 -18.29 -10.78 -6.39
N ARG A 219 -18.32 -11.25 -5.14
CA ARG A 219 -18.49 -10.40 -3.97
C ARG A 219 -17.28 -9.50 -3.76
N ASP A 220 -16.06 -10.03 -3.90
CA ASP A 220 -14.82 -9.27 -3.72
C ASP A 220 -14.68 -8.17 -4.78
N VAL A 221 -14.98 -8.45 -6.06
CA VAL A 221 -14.96 -7.41 -7.10
C VAL A 221 -16.02 -6.33 -6.84
N ARG A 222 -17.23 -6.71 -6.41
CA ARG A 222 -18.27 -5.73 -6.03
C ARG A 222 -17.85 -4.85 -4.87
N LEU A 223 -17.16 -5.43 -3.89
CA LEU A 223 -16.57 -4.70 -2.77
C LEU A 223 -15.50 -3.70 -3.27
N VAL A 224 -14.59 -4.12 -4.15
CA VAL A 224 -13.59 -3.22 -4.76
C VAL A 224 -14.25 -2.06 -5.51
N ILE A 225 -15.29 -2.33 -6.31
CA ILE A 225 -16.05 -1.28 -7.01
C ILE A 225 -16.64 -0.27 -6.01
N ALA A 226 -17.23 -0.74 -4.91
CA ALA A 226 -17.78 0.14 -3.88
C ALA A 226 -16.71 1.01 -3.19
N GLN A 227 -15.54 0.44 -2.90
CA GLN A 227 -14.39 1.18 -2.36
C GLN A 227 -13.91 2.26 -3.33
N VAL A 228 -13.78 1.93 -4.61
CA VAL A 228 -13.35 2.87 -5.66
C VAL A 228 -14.34 4.04 -5.78
N LYS A 229 -15.65 3.76 -5.79
CA LYS A 229 -16.69 4.79 -5.77
C LYS A 229 -16.60 5.72 -4.55
N LEU A 230 -16.27 5.16 -3.37
CA LEU A 230 -16.06 5.96 -2.17
C LEU A 230 -14.86 6.91 -2.33
N VAL A 231 -13.73 6.42 -2.84
CA VAL A 231 -12.53 7.23 -3.10
C VAL A 231 -12.80 8.30 -4.18
N GLN A 232 -13.59 7.98 -5.19
CA GLN A 232 -14.05 8.89 -6.26
C GLN A 232 -15.11 9.90 -5.80
N LYS A 233 -15.42 9.97 -4.50
CA LYS A 233 -16.41 10.90 -3.92
C LYS A 233 -17.82 10.71 -4.49
N LYS A 234 -18.20 9.47 -4.76
CA LYS A 234 -19.57 9.04 -5.09
C LYS A 234 -20.18 8.28 -3.89
N PRO A 235 -20.38 8.94 -2.73
CA PRO A 235 -20.75 8.26 -1.49
C PRO A 235 -22.14 7.60 -1.55
N ASP A 236 -23.10 8.19 -2.27
CA ASP A 236 -24.45 7.61 -2.37
C ASP A 236 -24.44 6.27 -3.12
N GLU A 237 -23.68 6.19 -4.21
CA GLU A 237 -23.51 4.96 -4.97
C GLU A 237 -22.72 3.91 -4.16
N ALA A 238 -21.65 4.33 -3.49
CA ALA A 238 -20.88 3.45 -2.63
C ALA A 238 -21.73 2.89 -1.48
N LEU A 239 -22.54 3.73 -0.82
CA LEU A 239 -23.43 3.31 0.26
C LEU A 239 -24.48 2.32 -0.21
N LYS A 240 -25.06 2.55 -1.40
CA LYS A 240 -25.98 1.58 -2.02
C LYS A 240 -25.31 0.23 -2.20
N SER A 241 -24.12 0.19 -2.80
CA SER A 241 -23.37 -1.06 -3.00
C SER A 241 -22.98 -1.74 -1.67
N PHE A 242 -22.57 -0.98 -0.66
CA PHE A 242 -22.29 -1.54 0.66
C PHE A 242 -23.52 -2.13 1.34
N ASN A 243 -24.69 -1.49 1.22
CA ASN A 243 -25.94 -2.04 1.78
C ASN A 243 -26.36 -3.33 1.08
N GLU A 244 -26.20 -3.42 -0.25
CA GLU A 244 -26.44 -4.67 -0.99
C GLU A 244 -25.50 -5.80 -0.51
N LEU A 245 -24.21 -5.50 -0.34
CA LEU A 245 -23.23 -6.46 0.17
C LEU A 245 -23.50 -6.86 1.63
N GLU A 246 -23.91 -5.93 2.49
CA GLU A 246 -24.27 -6.23 3.89
C GLU A 246 -25.52 -7.10 3.98
N ASN A 247 -26.52 -6.89 3.12
CA ASN A 247 -27.73 -7.72 3.11
C ASN A 247 -27.45 -9.17 2.73
N GLU A 248 -26.43 -9.41 1.90
CA GLU A 248 -25.99 -10.75 1.52
C GLU A 248 -25.20 -11.44 2.63
N ASP A 249 -24.32 -10.69 3.32
CA ASP A 249 -23.56 -11.16 4.47
C ASP A 249 -23.39 -10.04 5.51
N PRO A 250 -24.23 -10.03 6.56
CA PRO A 250 -24.18 -9.01 7.61
C PRO A 250 -22.97 -9.13 8.54
N THR A 251 -22.23 -10.24 8.47
CA THR A 251 -21.06 -10.52 9.32
C THR A 251 -19.75 -10.09 8.68
N ASP A 252 -19.80 -9.66 7.42
CA ASP A 252 -18.64 -9.20 6.67
C ASP A 252 -18.08 -7.88 7.24
N ILE A 253 -17.07 -8.00 8.10
CA ILE A 253 -16.43 -6.88 8.80
C ILE A 253 -15.89 -5.81 7.84
N ARG A 254 -15.56 -6.18 6.59
CA ARG A 254 -15.04 -5.29 5.56
C ARG A 254 -16.09 -4.23 5.26
N ILE A 255 -17.33 -4.67 5.05
CA ILE A 255 -18.46 -3.80 4.70
C ILE A 255 -18.76 -2.82 5.83
N VAL A 256 -18.81 -3.31 7.07
CA VAL A 256 -19.06 -2.49 8.26
C VAL A 256 -17.98 -1.42 8.42
N PHE A 257 -16.71 -1.79 8.24
CA PHE A 257 -15.59 -0.84 8.27
C PHE A 257 -15.71 0.24 7.19
N PHE A 258 -15.98 -0.14 5.94
CA PHE A 258 -16.12 0.82 4.84
C PHE A 258 -17.35 1.73 4.98
N LYS A 259 -18.46 1.23 5.53
CA LYS A 259 -19.62 2.07 5.88
C LYS A 259 -19.26 3.09 6.97
N GLY A 260 -18.50 2.69 7.99
CA GLY A 260 -17.96 3.61 8.99
C GLY A 260 -17.09 4.71 8.39
N LEU A 261 -16.17 4.35 7.47
CA LEU A 261 -15.36 5.31 6.74
C LEU A 261 -16.21 6.24 5.86
N LEU A 262 -17.22 5.70 5.16
CA LEU A 262 -18.12 6.49 4.33
C LEU A 262 -18.87 7.53 5.14
N TYR A 263 -19.46 7.14 6.27
CA TYR A 263 -20.14 8.06 7.17
C TYR A 263 -19.19 9.08 7.78
N TYR A 264 -17.97 8.68 8.14
CA TYR A 264 -16.95 9.61 8.59
C TYR A 264 -16.59 10.65 7.52
N CYS A 265 -16.36 10.22 6.28
CA CYS A 265 -16.00 11.11 5.16
C CYS A 265 -17.15 12.04 4.74
N THR A 266 -18.39 11.71 5.12
CA THR A 266 -19.60 12.49 4.82
C THR A 266 -20.12 13.29 6.02
N ASP A 267 -19.33 13.41 7.10
CA ASP A 267 -19.65 14.13 8.35
C ASP A 267 -20.88 13.59 9.10
N ARG A 268 -21.25 12.33 8.84
CA ARG A 268 -22.35 11.60 9.49
C ARG A 268 -21.83 10.87 10.74
N LYS A 269 -21.44 11.64 11.75
CA LYS A 269 -20.67 11.12 12.90
C LYS A 269 -21.40 10.05 13.71
N ALA A 270 -22.70 10.21 13.93
CA ALA A 270 -23.47 9.26 14.73
C ALA A 270 -23.49 7.87 14.06
N GLU A 271 -23.78 7.84 12.75
CA GLU A 271 -23.76 6.60 11.99
C GLU A 271 -22.36 6.03 11.85
N ALA A 272 -21.34 6.88 11.72
CA ALA A 272 -19.94 6.44 11.71
C ALA A 272 -19.56 5.74 13.02
N THR A 273 -19.92 6.33 14.17
CA THR A 273 -19.70 5.71 15.50
C THR A 273 -20.37 4.35 15.59
N GLU A 274 -21.65 4.26 15.22
CA GLU A 274 -22.40 3.00 15.25
C GLU A 274 -21.73 1.91 14.40
N GLN A 275 -21.29 2.25 13.19
CA GLN A 275 -20.60 1.28 12.33
C GLN A 275 -19.24 0.87 12.91
N PHE A 276 -18.46 1.80 13.47
CA PHE A 276 -17.19 1.44 14.10
C PHE A 276 -17.38 0.61 15.38
N ASP A 277 -18.39 0.90 16.19
CA ASP A 277 -18.76 0.07 17.36
C ASP A 277 -19.06 -1.37 16.91
N LYS A 278 -19.95 -1.54 15.92
CA LYS A 278 -20.26 -2.84 15.31
C LYS A 278 -19.01 -3.52 14.75
N TYR A 279 -18.15 -2.77 14.06
CA TYR A 279 -16.88 -3.30 13.54
C TYR A 279 -16.01 -3.89 14.65
N PHE A 280 -15.78 -3.16 15.75
CA PHE A 280 -14.98 -3.63 16.89
C PHE A 280 -15.61 -4.80 17.65
N GLU A 281 -16.95 -4.90 17.67
CA GLU A 281 -17.67 -6.06 18.23
C GLU A 281 -17.50 -7.32 17.38
N LEU A 282 -17.38 -7.18 16.06
CA LEU A 282 -17.22 -8.31 15.15
C LEU A 282 -15.78 -8.82 15.05
N ILE A 283 -14.76 -7.98 15.27
CA ILE A 283 -13.33 -8.37 15.18
C ILE A 283 -12.99 -9.64 15.97
N PRO A 284 -13.42 -9.84 17.24
CA PRO A 284 -13.11 -11.06 17.98
C PRO A 284 -13.57 -12.35 17.31
N ASN A 285 -14.62 -12.26 16.49
CA ASN A 285 -15.21 -13.39 15.76
C ASN A 285 -14.83 -13.39 14.28
N ALA A 286 -14.00 -12.44 13.83
CA ALA A 286 -13.56 -12.37 12.45
C ALA A 286 -12.66 -13.57 12.11
N PRO A 287 -12.76 -14.11 10.88
CA PRO A 287 -11.78 -15.08 10.41
C PRO A 287 -10.37 -14.49 10.50
N PRO A 288 -9.35 -15.31 10.82
CA PRO A 288 -7.98 -14.83 10.80
C PRO A 288 -7.63 -14.27 9.42
N PRO A 289 -6.67 -13.34 9.35
CA PRO A 289 -6.22 -12.82 8.08
C PRO A 289 -5.87 -13.93 7.11
N GLY A 290 -6.52 -13.93 5.94
CA GLY A 290 -6.06 -14.74 4.81
C GLY A 290 -4.67 -14.28 4.38
N ASP A 291 -3.96 -15.14 3.65
CA ASP A 291 -2.68 -14.79 3.03
C ASP A 291 -2.80 -13.68 1.96
N ASP A 292 -4.04 -13.31 1.61
CA ASP A 292 -4.40 -12.22 0.69
C ASP A 292 -4.19 -10.82 1.31
N GLY A 293 -4.12 -10.71 2.65
CA GLY A 293 -3.68 -9.54 3.41
C GLY A 293 -4.54 -8.27 3.31
N TYR A 294 -5.26 -8.04 2.21
CA TYR A 294 -5.91 -6.78 1.86
C TYR A 294 -7.26 -6.58 2.56
N LEU A 295 -7.92 -7.67 2.96
CA LEU A 295 -9.31 -7.65 3.43
C LEU A 295 -9.47 -8.03 4.90
N THR A 296 -8.36 -8.19 5.62
CA THR A 296 -8.36 -8.74 6.97
C THR A 296 -7.40 -8.01 7.93
N THR A 297 -6.68 -7.01 7.41
CA THR A 297 -5.71 -6.20 8.15
C THR A 297 -6.22 -4.79 8.40
N PHE A 298 -7.53 -4.64 8.54
CA PHE A 298 -8.13 -3.34 8.82
C PHE A 298 -7.58 -2.72 10.10
N PRO A 299 -7.50 -1.38 10.15
CA PRO A 299 -7.04 -0.66 11.32
C PRO A 299 -7.85 -1.03 12.57
N LYS A 300 -7.16 -1.46 13.63
CA LYS A 300 -7.74 -1.55 14.98
C LYS A 300 -7.83 -0.19 15.67
N ILE A 301 -7.89 0.88 14.88
CA ILE A 301 -7.83 2.27 15.33
C ILE A 301 -9.07 2.97 14.79
N ARG A 302 -9.75 3.71 15.67
CA ARG A 302 -10.91 4.53 15.31
C ARG A 302 -10.43 5.85 14.66
N PRO A 303 -11.08 6.34 13.60
CA PRO A 303 -10.79 7.67 13.06
C PRO A 303 -10.96 8.77 14.13
N PRO A 304 -10.16 9.86 14.08
CA PRO A 304 -10.22 10.90 15.09
C PRO A 304 -11.57 11.64 15.06
N GLY A 305 -12.14 11.89 16.24
CA GLY A 305 -13.42 12.59 16.39
C GLY A 305 -14.65 11.67 16.43
N ILE A 306 -14.41 10.36 16.50
CA ILE A 306 -15.36 9.29 16.83
C ILE A 306 -14.84 8.58 18.09
#